data_AF-A0A2N1PJP0-F1
#
_entry.id   AF-A0A2N1PJP0-F1
#
_cell.length_a   1.000
_cell.length_b   1.000
_cell.length_c   1.000
_cell.angle_alpha   90.00
_cell.angle_beta   90.00
_cell.angle_gamma   90.00
#
_symmetry.space_group_name_H-M   'P 1'
#
loop_
_entity.id
_entity.type
_entity.pdbx_description
1 polymer ?
#
loop_
_entity_poly.entity_id
_entity_poly.type
_entity_poly.pdbx_seq_one_letter_code
_entity_poly.pdbx_strand_id
1 'polypeptide(L)'
;MKNLILFLFTFIIVQTQAQILSEKERSEIRDQIIEDRLVNLLPQLMDRADIDMWIVMSREYNEDPVIRSMLPSKWFAARRRTILVFYRDKANNLTERLAVSTYDVGKHIKTASLMIQKEVCDRLLAKPDSKQYNALSVILQYHAHVSKMLDVKRHMFYPVPNVDSAVIRIIKREKPLLEEPLESLFINIVKHAFKQKRKTLVNNLHEGFELPKDDIINILNSINLKSDTRAEALTQEDFIKLTEVWPI
;
A
#
# COMPACT_ATOMS: atom_id res chain seq x y z
N MET A 1 11.35 -40.50 76.92
CA MET A 1 11.40 -41.38 75.72
C MET A 1 10.38 -40.90 74.70
N LYS A 2 10.79 -40.89 73.42
CA LYS A 2 10.01 -40.66 72.18
C LYS A 2 9.98 -39.22 71.63
N ASN A 3 11.14 -38.86 71.09
CA ASN A 3 11.42 -38.11 69.87
C ASN A 3 10.21 -37.57 69.09
N LEU A 4 10.02 -36.25 69.13
CA LEU A 4 9.16 -35.51 68.23
C LEU A 4 9.98 -35.16 66.98
N ILE A 5 9.81 -35.94 65.91
CA ILE A 5 10.41 -35.67 64.60
C ILE A 5 9.67 -34.47 64.00
N LEU A 6 10.36 -33.32 63.97
CA LEU A 6 9.92 -32.12 63.27
C LEU A 6 10.14 -32.32 61.76
N PHE A 7 9.12 -32.80 61.04
CA PHE A 7 9.14 -32.81 59.58
C PHE A 7 8.97 -31.37 59.07
N LEU A 8 10.07 -30.74 58.69
CA LEU A 8 10.06 -29.47 57.98
C LEU A 8 9.57 -29.73 56.54
N PHE A 9 8.26 -29.63 56.31
CA PHE A 9 7.71 -29.58 54.96
C PHE A 9 8.03 -28.20 54.38
N THR A 10 9.16 -28.08 53.68
CA THR A 10 9.46 -26.92 52.83
C THR A 10 8.48 -26.92 51.66
N PHE A 11 7.42 -26.15 51.79
CA PHE A 11 6.54 -25.80 50.68
C PHE A 11 7.34 -24.94 49.70
N ILE A 12 7.88 -25.54 48.63
CA ILE A 12 8.39 -24.80 47.48
C ILE A 12 7.16 -24.27 46.75
N ILE A 13 6.74 -23.06 47.10
CA ILE A 13 5.79 -22.29 46.30
C ILE A 13 6.56 -21.85 45.06
N VAL A 14 6.41 -22.58 43.95
CA VAL A 14 6.77 -22.07 42.63
C VAL A 14 5.80 -20.92 42.37
N GLN A 15 6.22 -19.68 42.65
CA GLN A 15 5.51 -18.52 42.15
C GLN A 15 5.64 -18.50 40.64
N THR A 16 4.66 -19.05 39.93
CA THR A 16 4.45 -18.72 38.52
C THR A 16 3.95 -17.27 38.48
N GLN A 17 4.86 -16.30 38.62
CA GLN A 17 4.54 -14.95 38.20
C GLN A 17 4.35 -15.01 36.69
N ALA A 18 3.12 -14.74 36.23
CA ALA A 18 2.86 -14.58 34.81
C ALA A 18 3.77 -13.45 34.31
N GLN A 19 4.80 -13.81 33.55
CA GLN A 19 5.77 -12.85 33.05
C GLN A 19 5.06 -11.93 32.05
N ILE A 20 4.88 -10.66 32.45
CA ILE A 20 4.22 -9.67 31.60
C ILE A 20 5.19 -9.37 30.46
N LEU A 21 4.79 -9.75 29.25
CA LEU A 21 5.53 -9.48 28.03
C LEU A 21 5.72 -7.97 27.81
N SER A 22 6.81 -7.59 27.14
CA SER A 22 7.05 -6.19 26.78
C SER A 22 5.96 -5.69 25.81
N GLU A 23 5.74 -4.37 25.76
CA GLU A 23 4.73 -3.78 24.86
C GLU A 23 4.97 -4.12 23.38
N LYS A 24 6.22 -4.34 22.97
CA LYS A 24 6.56 -4.79 21.60
C LYS A 24 6.09 -6.22 21.35
N GLU A 25 6.43 -7.15 22.25
CA GLU A 25 6.01 -8.55 22.16
C GLU A 25 4.48 -8.69 22.23
N ARG A 26 3.83 -7.88 23.08
CA ARG A 26 2.36 -7.82 23.16
C ARG A 26 1.72 -7.29 21.88
N SER A 27 2.34 -6.30 21.24
CA SER A 27 1.90 -5.76 19.94
C SER A 27 1.94 -6.85 18.87
N GLU A 28 3.01 -7.63 18.81
CA GLU A 28 3.17 -8.74 17.86
C GLU A 28 2.10 -9.83 18.07
N ILE A 29 1.87 -10.24 19.31
CA ILE A 29 0.83 -11.23 19.64
C ILE A 29 -0.56 -10.70 19.27
N ARG A 30 -0.84 -9.42 19.55
CA ARG A 30 -2.14 -8.82 19.18
C ARG A 30 -2.33 -8.85 17.67
N ASP A 31 -1.31 -8.52 16.90
CA ASP A 31 -1.38 -8.54 15.43
C ASP A 31 -1.58 -9.96 14.89
N GLN A 32 -0.94 -10.98 15.49
CA GLN A 32 -1.14 -12.40 15.17
C GLN A 32 -2.58 -12.86 15.45
N ILE A 33 -3.17 -12.43 16.58
CA ILE A 33 -4.57 -12.76 16.90
C ILE A 33 -5.53 -12.09 15.92
N ILE A 34 -5.28 -10.82 15.57
CA ILE A 34 -6.10 -10.10 14.59
C ILE A 34 -6.01 -10.77 13.21
N GLU A 35 -4.81 -11.20 12.83
CA GLU A 35 -4.56 -11.99 11.62
C GLU A 35 -5.43 -13.25 11.60
N ASP A 36 -5.31 -14.10 12.62
CA ASP A 36 -6.08 -15.34 12.70
C ASP A 36 -7.59 -15.09 12.63
N ARG A 37 -8.06 -14.05 13.31
CA ARG A 37 -9.48 -13.66 13.27
C ARG A 37 -9.94 -13.23 11.88
N LEU A 38 -9.13 -12.44 11.15
CA LEU A 38 -9.49 -11.97 9.81
C LEU A 38 -9.37 -13.08 8.75
N VAL A 39 -8.44 -14.02 8.92
CA VAL A 39 -8.18 -15.11 7.97
C VAL A 39 -9.15 -16.27 8.19
N ASN A 40 -9.30 -16.73 9.44
CA ASN A 40 -9.97 -17.99 9.76
C ASN A 40 -11.38 -17.79 10.32
N LEU A 41 -11.57 -16.80 11.22
CA LEU A 41 -12.85 -16.61 11.91
C LEU A 41 -13.86 -15.81 11.07
N LEU A 42 -13.42 -14.70 10.47
CA LEU A 42 -14.29 -13.77 9.74
C LEU A 42 -15.10 -14.45 8.62
N PRO A 43 -14.51 -15.31 7.75
CA PRO A 43 -15.29 -16.01 6.73
C PRO A 43 -16.41 -16.86 7.34
N GLN A 44 -16.12 -17.58 8.43
CA GLN A 44 -17.11 -18.43 9.12
C GLN A 44 -18.24 -17.61 9.73
N LEU A 45 -17.94 -16.43 10.28
CA LEU A 45 -18.95 -15.53 10.83
C LEU A 45 -19.84 -14.95 9.71
N MET A 46 -19.25 -14.56 8.59
CA MET A 46 -19.98 -14.07 7.41
C MET A 46 -20.88 -15.16 6.83
N ASP A 47 -20.39 -16.39 6.70
CA ASP A 47 -21.18 -17.54 6.23
C ASP A 47 -22.34 -17.86 7.19
N ARG A 48 -22.07 -17.88 8.51
CA ARG A 48 -23.10 -18.14 9.53
C ARG A 48 -24.18 -17.06 9.56
N ALA A 49 -23.81 -15.80 9.38
CA ALA A 49 -24.72 -14.67 9.40
C ALA A 49 -25.40 -14.41 8.05
N ASP A 50 -25.08 -15.21 7.03
CA ASP A 50 -25.51 -15.01 5.65
C ASP A 50 -25.19 -13.62 5.08
N ILE A 51 -23.98 -13.13 5.35
CA ILE A 51 -23.49 -11.82 4.92
C ILE A 51 -22.47 -12.01 3.80
N ASP A 52 -22.80 -11.57 2.59
CA ASP A 52 -21.85 -11.61 1.45
C ASP A 52 -20.90 -10.41 1.44
N MET A 53 -21.29 -9.29 2.06
CA MET A 53 -20.47 -8.08 2.13
C MET A 53 -20.65 -7.34 3.45
N TRP A 54 -19.54 -6.97 4.09
CA TRP A 54 -19.54 -6.16 5.30
C TRP A 54 -18.66 -4.92 5.14
N ILE A 55 -19.25 -3.75 5.35
CA ILE A 55 -18.58 -2.46 5.27
C ILE A 55 -18.46 -1.88 6.68
N VAL A 56 -17.24 -1.66 7.16
CA VAL A 56 -16.96 -1.05 8.46
C VAL A 56 -16.39 0.34 8.22
N MET A 57 -17.14 1.36 8.59
CA MET A 57 -16.73 2.76 8.43
C MET A 57 -16.26 3.36 9.74
N SER A 58 -15.15 4.06 9.71
CA SER A 58 -14.63 4.84 10.83
C SER A 58 -14.26 6.25 10.38
N ARG A 59 -14.48 7.21 11.27
CA ARG A 59 -14.04 8.60 11.12
C ARG A 59 -13.41 9.02 12.43
N GLU A 60 -12.56 10.04 12.37
CA GLU A 60 -12.05 10.71 13.57
C GLU A 60 -13.21 11.04 14.52
N TYR A 61 -13.13 10.58 15.77
CA TYR A 61 -14.13 10.77 16.83
C TYR A 61 -15.52 10.11 16.60
N ASN A 62 -15.68 9.32 15.54
CA ASN A 62 -16.88 8.52 15.29
C ASN A 62 -16.48 7.17 14.68
N GLU A 63 -15.65 6.45 15.44
CA GLU A 63 -15.16 5.12 15.05
C GLU A 63 -16.21 4.07 15.39
N ASP A 64 -16.53 3.17 14.46
CA ASP A 64 -17.24 1.95 14.81
C ASP A 64 -16.38 1.17 15.83
N PRO A 65 -16.92 0.79 17.01
CA PRO A 65 -16.15 0.07 18.02
C PRO A 65 -15.48 -1.20 17.49
N VAL A 66 -16.08 -1.85 16.49
CA VAL A 66 -15.56 -3.05 15.86
C VAL A 66 -14.24 -2.80 15.14
N ILE A 67 -14.01 -1.59 14.62
CA ILE A 67 -12.83 -1.30 13.80
C ILE A 67 -11.53 -1.45 14.60
N ARG A 68 -11.55 -1.13 15.89
CA ARG A 68 -10.38 -1.30 16.78
C ARG A 68 -9.95 -2.75 16.93
N SER A 69 -10.86 -3.68 16.69
CA SER A 69 -10.59 -5.11 16.73
C SER A 69 -10.06 -5.68 15.41
N MET A 70 -10.01 -4.86 14.36
CA MET A 70 -9.63 -5.24 13.00
C MET A 70 -8.36 -4.56 12.51
N LEU A 71 -7.84 -3.59 13.26
CA LEU A 71 -6.70 -2.77 12.89
C LEU A 71 -5.45 -3.18 13.69
N PRO A 72 -4.25 -3.10 13.09
CA PRO A 72 -3.02 -3.50 13.75
C PRO A 72 -2.76 -2.65 14.99
N SER A 73 -2.04 -3.23 15.95
CA SER A 73 -1.72 -2.66 17.26
C SER A 73 -0.99 -1.32 17.22
N LYS A 74 -0.28 -1.03 16.12
CA LYS A 74 0.44 0.23 15.87
C LYS A 74 -0.43 1.32 15.23
N TRP A 75 -1.68 1.02 14.92
CA TRP A 75 -2.59 1.98 14.31
C TRP A 75 -3.11 2.97 15.36
N PHE A 76 -2.81 4.25 15.17
CA PHE A 76 -3.35 5.34 15.98
C PHE A 76 -4.65 5.86 15.36
N ALA A 77 -5.56 6.38 16.20
CA ALA A 77 -6.91 6.84 15.83
C ALA A 77 -6.97 7.53 14.44
N ALA A 78 -8.03 7.21 13.68
CA ALA A 78 -8.17 7.65 12.30
C ALA A 78 -8.24 9.18 12.22
N ARG A 79 -7.17 9.86 11.79
CA ARG A 79 -7.22 11.30 11.47
C ARG A 79 -8.10 11.63 10.25
N ARG A 80 -8.51 10.61 9.48
CA ARG A 80 -9.37 10.70 8.29
C ARG A 80 -10.23 9.45 8.14
N ARG A 81 -11.27 9.51 7.31
CA ARG A 81 -12.22 8.40 7.10
C ARG A 81 -11.51 7.13 6.63
N THR A 82 -11.70 6.04 7.38
CA THR A 82 -11.28 4.69 7.02
C THR A 82 -12.53 3.85 6.73
N ILE A 83 -12.54 3.10 5.63
CA ILE A 83 -13.61 2.15 5.33
C ILE A 83 -12.97 0.80 5.09
N LEU A 84 -13.28 -0.20 5.90
CA LEU A 84 -12.92 -1.59 5.62
C LEU A 84 -14.09 -2.22 4.86
N VAL A 85 -13.79 -2.98 3.81
CA VAL A 85 -14.76 -3.74 3.04
C VAL A 85 -14.33 -5.19 3.04
N PHE A 86 -15.22 -6.05 3.52
CA PHE A 86 -15.06 -7.49 3.52
C PHE A 86 -16.07 -8.06 2.54
N TYR A 87 -15.62 -8.85 1.57
CA TYR A 87 -16.48 -9.52 0.60
C TYR A 87 -16.24 -11.03 0.69
N ARG A 88 -17.32 -11.80 0.80
CA ARG A 88 -17.31 -13.24 0.92
C ARG A 88 -17.92 -13.85 -0.33
N ASP A 89 -17.11 -14.58 -1.08
CA ASP A 89 -17.55 -15.44 -2.17
C ASP A 89 -17.60 -16.88 -1.66
N LYS A 90 -18.82 -17.33 -1.33
CA LYS A 90 -19.09 -18.67 -0.81
C LYS A 90 -18.77 -19.76 -1.84
N ALA A 91 -18.96 -19.49 -3.13
CA ALA A 91 -18.77 -20.48 -4.19
C ALA A 91 -17.30 -20.84 -4.38
N ASN A 92 -16.42 -19.84 -4.29
CA ASN A 92 -14.97 -20.04 -4.44
C ASN A 92 -14.22 -20.11 -3.10
N ASN A 93 -14.95 -20.10 -1.98
CA ASN A 93 -14.41 -20.05 -0.62
C ASN A 93 -13.39 -18.90 -0.42
N LEU A 94 -13.64 -17.76 -1.06
CA LEU A 94 -12.74 -16.60 -1.05
C LEU A 94 -13.30 -15.52 -0.12
N THR A 95 -12.42 -14.87 0.63
CA THR A 95 -12.76 -13.66 1.41
C THR A 95 -11.81 -12.53 1.06
N GLU A 96 -12.31 -11.55 0.32
CA GLU A 96 -11.57 -10.34 0.01
C GLU A 96 -11.68 -9.35 1.17
N ARG A 97 -10.54 -8.74 1.50
CA ARG A 97 -10.40 -7.77 2.59
C ARG A 97 -9.75 -6.53 2.00
N LEU A 98 -10.52 -5.45 1.92
CA LEU A 98 -10.15 -4.20 1.29
C LEU A 98 -10.21 -3.09 2.33
N ALA A 99 -9.32 -2.10 2.24
CA ALA A 99 -9.42 -0.91 3.08
C ALA A 99 -9.27 0.36 2.28
N VAL A 100 -10.29 1.21 2.33
CA VAL A 100 -10.23 2.62 1.97
C VAL A 100 -9.63 3.39 3.14
N SER A 101 -8.31 3.47 3.20
CA SER A 101 -7.59 4.13 4.29
C SER A 101 -6.41 4.93 3.76
N THR A 102 -6.16 6.11 4.32
CA THR A 102 -4.94 6.88 4.07
C THR A 102 -3.69 6.26 4.71
N TYR A 103 -3.88 5.30 5.62
CA TYR A 103 -2.82 4.62 6.38
C TYR A 103 -2.80 3.12 6.11
N ASP A 104 -1.62 2.52 6.24
CA ASP A 104 -1.45 1.07 6.22
C ASP A 104 -2.31 0.41 7.31
N VAL A 105 -3.06 -0.61 6.91
CA VAL A 105 -4.01 -1.36 7.75
C VAL A 105 -3.52 -2.79 8.02
N GLY A 106 -2.21 -3.03 7.87
CA GLY A 106 -1.55 -4.26 8.26
C GLY A 106 -1.42 -5.28 7.13
N LYS A 107 -0.66 -6.34 7.39
CA LYS A 107 -0.18 -7.31 6.38
C LYS A 107 -1.29 -8.12 5.70
N HIS A 108 -2.47 -8.20 6.32
CA HIS A 108 -3.59 -9.05 5.88
C HIS A 108 -4.62 -8.33 5.04
N ILE A 109 -4.50 -7.01 4.95
CA ILE A 109 -5.25 -6.20 4.01
C ILE A 109 -4.30 -5.83 2.88
N LYS A 110 -4.26 -6.71 1.86
CA LYS A 110 -3.33 -6.62 0.73
C LYS A 110 -3.55 -5.41 -0.18
N THR A 111 -4.63 -4.65 0.03
CA THR A 111 -5.11 -3.65 -0.92
C THR A 111 -5.58 -2.38 -0.22
N ALA A 112 -5.14 -1.23 -0.74
CA ALA A 112 -5.65 0.07 -0.34
C ALA A 112 -6.66 0.54 -1.40
N SER A 113 -7.89 0.84 -1.01
CA SER A 113 -8.95 1.31 -1.89
C SER A 113 -9.23 2.79 -1.66
N LEU A 114 -8.47 3.74 -2.19
CA LEU A 114 -8.62 5.15 -1.83
C LEU A 114 -9.74 5.84 -2.62
N MET A 115 -10.55 6.66 -1.96
CA MET A 115 -11.38 7.65 -2.64
C MET A 115 -10.61 8.96 -2.77
N ILE A 116 -10.41 9.41 -3.99
CA ILE A 116 -9.65 10.61 -4.35
C ILE A 116 -10.43 11.45 -5.37
N GLN A 117 -9.98 12.67 -5.63
CA GLN A 117 -10.56 13.48 -6.69
C GLN A 117 -10.40 12.77 -8.05
N LYS A 118 -11.43 12.85 -8.90
CA LYS A 118 -11.45 12.12 -10.18
C LYS A 118 -10.25 12.47 -11.07
N GLU A 119 -9.85 13.75 -11.14
CA GLU A 119 -8.67 14.16 -11.92
C GLU A 119 -7.37 13.52 -11.40
N VAL A 120 -7.23 13.40 -10.07
CA VAL A 120 -6.06 12.75 -9.46
C VAL A 120 -6.07 11.26 -9.78
N CYS A 121 -7.23 10.60 -9.72
CA CYS A 121 -7.39 9.20 -10.14
C CYS A 121 -6.98 8.99 -11.61
N ASP A 122 -7.54 9.80 -12.51
CA ASP A 122 -7.26 9.71 -13.95
C ASP A 122 -5.76 9.96 -14.22
N ARG A 123 -5.11 10.83 -13.42
CA ARG A 123 -3.67 11.08 -13.46
C ARG A 123 -2.83 9.90 -12.97
N LEU A 124 -3.21 9.23 -11.89
CA LEU A 124 -2.48 8.07 -11.35
C LEU A 124 -2.53 6.86 -12.30
N LEU A 125 -3.66 6.69 -12.99
CA LEU A 125 -3.92 5.61 -13.95
C LEU A 125 -3.57 5.98 -15.40
N ALA A 126 -3.00 7.16 -15.60
CA ALA A 126 -2.63 7.64 -16.92
C ALA A 126 -1.65 6.66 -17.59
N LYS A 127 -1.86 6.45 -18.89
CA LYS A 127 -1.00 5.64 -19.75
C LYS A 127 -0.01 6.53 -20.50
N PRO A 128 1.10 5.97 -21.02
CA PRO A 128 1.98 6.67 -21.95
C PRO A 128 1.21 7.37 -23.08
N ASP A 129 1.78 8.45 -23.59
CA ASP A 129 1.21 9.36 -24.59
C ASP A 129 -0.08 10.08 -24.18
N SER A 130 -0.50 10.00 -22.91
CA SER A 130 -1.63 10.77 -22.40
C SER A 130 -1.19 12.06 -21.72
N LYS A 131 -1.99 13.13 -21.88
CA LYS A 131 -1.73 14.44 -21.27
C LYS A 131 -1.54 14.39 -19.74
N GLN A 132 -2.15 13.41 -19.09
CA GLN A 132 -2.15 13.27 -17.63
C GLN A 132 -0.98 12.43 -17.13
N TYR A 133 -0.26 11.73 -18.00
CA TYR A 133 0.88 10.89 -17.64
C TYR A 133 2.05 11.71 -17.12
N ASN A 134 2.59 11.29 -15.98
CA ASN A 134 3.69 11.97 -15.29
C ASN A 134 4.45 11.01 -14.38
N ALA A 135 5.48 11.50 -13.70
CA ALA A 135 6.30 10.72 -12.77
C ALA A 135 5.49 9.97 -11.71
N LEU A 136 4.44 10.55 -11.16
CA LEU A 136 3.62 9.89 -10.13
C LEU A 136 2.86 8.70 -10.70
N SER A 137 2.38 8.78 -11.95
CA SER A 137 1.75 7.66 -12.65
C SER A 137 2.75 6.49 -12.75
N VAL A 138 3.97 6.76 -13.22
CA VAL A 138 5.03 5.76 -13.41
C VAL A 138 5.47 5.16 -12.08
N ILE A 139 5.81 5.98 -11.10
CA ILE A 139 6.32 5.53 -9.79
C ILE A 139 5.25 4.71 -9.06
N LEU A 140 3.98 5.12 -9.09
CA LEU A 140 2.94 4.37 -8.43
C LEU A 140 2.70 3.01 -9.09
N GLN A 141 2.62 2.97 -10.42
CA GLN A 141 2.43 1.74 -11.20
C GLN A 141 3.65 0.79 -11.12
N TYR A 142 4.83 1.37 -10.85
CA TYR A 142 6.04 0.64 -10.49
C TYR A 142 5.88 -0.14 -9.19
N HIS A 143 5.50 0.52 -8.09
CA HIS A 143 5.39 -0.17 -6.79
C HIS A 143 4.10 -1.00 -6.62
N ALA A 144 3.05 -0.75 -7.41
CA ALA A 144 1.73 -1.34 -7.20
C ALA A 144 0.92 -1.55 -8.49
N HIS A 145 0.03 -2.53 -8.47
CA HIS A 145 -1.06 -2.63 -9.43
C HIS A 145 -2.18 -1.68 -9.01
N VAL A 146 -2.54 -0.73 -9.88
CA VAL A 146 -3.58 0.27 -9.61
C VAL A 146 -4.72 0.09 -10.59
N SER A 147 -5.96 0.15 -10.11
CA SER A 147 -7.16 0.04 -10.93
C SER A 147 -8.26 0.99 -10.43
N LYS A 148 -9.07 1.54 -11.34
CA LYS A 148 -10.26 2.32 -10.96
C LYS A 148 -11.42 1.39 -10.69
N MET A 149 -12.07 1.55 -9.53
CA MET A 149 -13.24 0.76 -9.16
C MET A 149 -14.52 1.45 -9.66
N LEU A 150 -14.71 2.72 -9.32
CA LEU A 150 -15.91 3.49 -9.69
C LEU A 150 -15.70 5.00 -9.58
N ASP A 151 -16.50 5.77 -10.33
CA ASP A 151 -16.60 7.23 -10.20
C ASP A 151 -17.72 7.58 -9.20
N VAL A 152 -17.48 8.54 -8.31
CA VAL A 152 -18.46 9.03 -7.32
C VAL A 152 -18.80 10.49 -7.64
N LYS A 153 -20.08 10.76 -7.89
CA LYS A 153 -20.54 12.11 -8.25
C LYS A 153 -20.58 13.03 -7.04
N ARG A 154 -20.16 14.28 -7.21
CA ARG A 154 -20.11 15.29 -6.12
C ARG A 154 -21.43 15.48 -5.38
N HIS A 155 -22.57 15.36 -6.05
CA HIS A 155 -23.90 15.54 -5.43
C HIS A 155 -24.25 14.43 -4.42
N MET A 156 -23.47 13.35 -4.36
CA MET A 156 -23.63 12.28 -3.38
C MET A 156 -22.97 12.61 -2.02
N PHE A 157 -22.33 13.77 -1.88
CA PHE A 157 -21.66 14.22 -0.66
C PHE A 157 -22.40 15.38 0.01
N TYR A 158 -22.23 15.48 1.33
CA TYR A 158 -22.65 16.64 2.11
C TYR A 158 -21.51 17.09 3.06
N PRO A 159 -21.09 18.37 3.01
CA PRO A 159 -21.43 19.37 2.00
C PRO A 159 -20.94 18.95 0.60
N VAL A 160 -21.58 19.46 -0.45
CA VAL A 160 -21.24 19.12 -1.85
C VAL A 160 -19.87 19.71 -2.21
N PRO A 161 -18.88 18.89 -2.63
CA PRO A 161 -17.57 19.37 -3.07
C PRO A 161 -17.63 19.95 -4.49
N ASN A 162 -16.56 20.65 -4.87
CA ASN A 162 -16.47 21.31 -6.19
C ASN A 162 -16.29 20.31 -7.35
N VAL A 163 -15.68 19.15 -7.08
CA VAL A 163 -15.26 18.18 -8.10
C VAL A 163 -15.77 16.79 -7.79
N ASP A 164 -15.90 15.96 -8.83
CA ASP A 164 -16.21 14.54 -8.69
C ASP A 164 -15.04 13.79 -8.04
N SER A 165 -15.35 12.65 -7.43
CA SER A 165 -14.38 11.72 -6.85
C SER A 165 -14.34 10.40 -7.63
N ALA A 166 -13.35 9.57 -7.35
CA ALA A 166 -13.23 8.21 -7.85
C ALA A 166 -12.60 7.33 -6.76
N VAL A 167 -13.01 6.07 -6.73
CA VAL A 167 -12.42 5.05 -5.88
C VAL A 167 -11.40 4.28 -6.71
N ILE A 168 -10.15 4.26 -6.25
CA ILE A 168 -9.05 3.48 -6.82
C ILE A 168 -8.70 2.33 -5.91
N ARG A 169 -8.30 1.19 -6.46
CA ARG A 169 -7.70 0.07 -5.74
C ARG A 169 -6.22 0.01 -6.07
N ILE A 170 -5.37 -0.03 -5.05
CA ILE A 170 -3.92 -0.13 -5.11
C ILE A 170 -3.53 -1.44 -4.43
N ILE A 171 -2.81 -2.29 -5.16
CA ILE A 171 -2.31 -3.57 -4.68
C ILE A 171 -0.79 -3.53 -4.79
N LYS A 172 -0.09 -3.43 -3.65
CA LYS A 172 1.38 -3.42 -3.63
C LYS A 172 1.89 -4.71 -4.27
N ARG A 173 2.95 -4.62 -5.08
CA ARG A 173 3.61 -5.81 -5.65
C ARG A 173 4.28 -6.61 -4.53
N GLU A 174 4.24 -7.94 -4.64
CA GLU A 174 4.88 -8.83 -3.65
C GLU A 174 6.41 -8.76 -3.72
N LYS A 175 6.95 -8.51 -4.92
CA LYS A 175 8.38 -8.31 -5.18
C LYS A 175 8.61 -7.01 -5.95
N PRO A 176 9.69 -6.26 -5.65
CA PRO A 176 10.06 -5.10 -6.45
C PRO A 176 10.47 -5.56 -7.86
N LEU A 177 10.34 -4.68 -8.85
CA LEU A 177 10.71 -4.99 -10.23
C LEU A 177 12.22 -4.86 -10.47
N LEU A 178 12.89 -4.03 -9.67
CA LEU A 178 14.34 -3.87 -9.61
C LEU A 178 14.79 -4.00 -8.17
N GLU A 179 15.96 -4.60 -7.94
CA GLU A 179 16.60 -4.62 -6.61
C GLU A 179 17.45 -3.36 -6.40
N GLU A 180 17.78 -3.03 -5.16
CA GLU A 180 18.70 -1.92 -4.87
C GLU A 180 20.13 -2.23 -5.38
N PRO A 181 20.86 -1.22 -5.92
CA PRO A 181 20.56 0.22 -5.94
C PRO A 181 19.71 0.70 -7.13
N LEU A 182 19.30 -0.21 -8.02
CA LEU A 182 18.60 0.15 -9.26
C LEU A 182 17.19 0.71 -9.00
N GLU A 183 16.50 0.26 -7.96
CA GLU A 183 15.19 0.83 -7.57
C GLU A 183 15.31 2.33 -7.24
N SER A 184 16.29 2.71 -6.42
CA SER A 184 16.56 4.12 -6.11
C SER A 184 16.93 4.92 -7.37
N LEU A 185 17.74 4.34 -8.26
CA LEU A 185 18.12 4.96 -9.53
C LEU A 185 16.92 5.16 -10.45
N PHE A 186 16.04 4.16 -10.58
CA PHE A 186 14.79 4.24 -11.35
C PHE A 186 13.93 5.42 -10.91
N ILE A 187 13.71 5.56 -9.59
CA ILE A 187 12.91 6.66 -9.03
C ILE A 187 13.52 8.01 -9.40
N ASN A 188 14.86 8.12 -9.35
CA ASN A 188 15.57 9.36 -9.71
C ASN A 188 15.49 9.65 -11.21
N ILE A 189 15.72 8.66 -12.07
CA ILE A 189 15.58 8.79 -13.53
C ILE A 189 14.19 9.29 -13.88
N VAL A 190 13.14 8.67 -13.33
CA VAL A 190 11.75 9.08 -13.59
C VAL A 190 11.49 10.51 -13.13
N LYS A 191 11.94 10.89 -11.92
CA LYS A 191 11.79 12.28 -11.42
C LYS A 191 12.47 13.30 -12.34
N HIS A 192 13.69 13.03 -12.77
CA HIS A 192 14.43 13.92 -13.67
C HIS A 192 13.78 13.98 -15.05
N ALA A 193 13.36 12.84 -15.60
CA ALA A 193 12.71 12.73 -16.90
C ALA A 193 11.46 13.61 -17.02
N PHE A 194 10.67 13.74 -15.95
CA PHE A 194 9.46 14.56 -15.91
C PHE A 194 9.65 15.98 -15.35
N LYS A 195 10.89 16.41 -15.03
CA LYS A 195 11.17 17.75 -14.45
C LYS A 195 10.66 18.88 -15.33
N GLN A 196 10.87 18.82 -16.65
CA GLN A 196 10.36 19.80 -17.60
C GLN A 196 9.60 19.11 -18.73
N LYS A 197 8.25 19.17 -18.66
CA LYS A 197 7.34 18.43 -19.55
C LYS A 197 7.55 18.68 -21.04
N ARG A 198 8.00 19.87 -21.43
CA ARG A 198 8.17 20.26 -22.84
C ARG A 198 9.54 19.91 -23.43
N LYS A 199 10.51 19.51 -22.60
CA LYS A 199 11.86 19.12 -23.05
C LYS A 199 11.91 17.63 -23.39
N THR A 200 12.83 17.28 -24.28
CA THR A 200 13.14 15.87 -24.59
C THR A 200 13.79 15.19 -23.39
N LEU A 201 13.73 13.86 -23.36
CA LEU A 201 14.30 13.03 -22.30
C LEU A 201 15.81 13.31 -22.13
N VAL A 202 16.56 13.42 -23.23
CA VAL A 202 17.99 13.75 -23.24
C VAL A 202 18.29 15.04 -22.47
N ASN A 203 17.51 16.11 -22.71
CA ASN A 203 17.74 17.39 -22.05
C ASN A 203 17.42 17.32 -20.55
N ASN A 204 16.34 16.63 -20.17
CA ASN A 204 15.95 16.47 -18.77
C ASN A 204 16.94 15.62 -17.97
N LEU A 205 17.46 14.54 -18.56
CA LEU A 205 18.44 13.68 -17.92
C LEU A 205 19.83 14.31 -17.87
N HIS A 206 20.25 15.05 -18.90
CA HIS A 206 21.49 15.84 -18.88
C HIS A 206 21.48 16.84 -17.72
N GLU A 207 20.40 17.60 -17.54
CA GLU A 207 20.26 18.54 -16.41
C GLU A 207 20.09 17.86 -15.05
N GLY A 208 19.75 16.57 -15.02
CA GLY A 208 19.52 15.81 -13.79
C GLY A 208 20.77 15.10 -13.26
N PHE A 209 21.56 14.53 -14.17
CA PHE A 209 22.72 13.69 -13.88
C PHE A 209 24.05 14.30 -14.31
N GLU A 210 24.03 15.49 -14.94
CA GLU A 210 25.22 16.20 -15.43
C GLU A 210 26.07 15.39 -16.42
N LEU A 211 25.46 14.39 -17.08
CA LEU A 211 26.11 13.56 -18.10
C LEU A 211 26.10 14.22 -19.48
N PRO A 212 27.14 14.05 -20.32
CA PRO A 212 27.14 14.52 -21.70
C PRO A 212 25.92 14.01 -22.49
N LYS A 213 25.35 14.87 -23.35
CA LYS A 213 24.16 14.51 -24.13
C LYS A 213 24.41 13.34 -25.07
N ASP A 214 25.61 13.25 -25.64
CA ASP A 214 25.99 12.18 -26.57
C ASP A 214 25.98 10.80 -25.87
N ASP A 215 26.42 10.73 -24.62
CA ASP A 215 26.38 9.50 -23.82
C ASP A 215 24.93 9.06 -23.56
N ILE A 216 24.06 10.01 -23.19
CA ILE A 216 22.64 9.73 -22.99
C ILE A 216 21.99 9.26 -24.30
N ILE A 217 22.33 9.88 -25.44
CA ILE A 217 21.82 9.45 -26.75
C ILE A 217 22.28 8.03 -27.07
N ASN A 218 23.54 7.67 -26.79
CA ASN A 218 24.05 6.31 -26.97
C ASN A 218 23.31 5.30 -26.10
N ILE A 219 23.01 5.65 -24.84
CA ILE A 219 22.21 4.82 -23.92
C ILE A 219 20.79 4.64 -24.46
N LEU A 220 20.13 5.70 -24.94
CA LEU A 220 18.79 5.59 -25.51
C LEU A 220 18.77 4.72 -26.77
N ASN A 221 19.77 4.87 -27.63
CA ASN A 221 19.90 4.07 -28.84
C ASN A 221 20.08 2.57 -28.53
N SER A 222 20.81 2.21 -27.46
CA SER A 222 21.03 0.81 -27.08
C SER A 222 19.75 0.07 -26.68
N ILE A 223 18.73 0.81 -26.23
CA ILE A 223 17.40 0.31 -25.88
C ILE A 223 16.33 0.65 -26.93
N ASN A 224 16.73 1.06 -28.14
CA ASN A 224 15.85 1.43 -29.27
C ASN A 224 14.93 2.64 -29.02
N LEU A 225 15.34 3.61 -28.20
CA LEU A 225 14.63 4.87 -28.00
C LEU A 225 15.27 6.00 -28.81
N LYS A 226 14.43 6.85 -29.43
CA LYS A 226 14.90 8.01 -30.20
C LYS A 226 15.30 9.16 -29.28
N SER A 227 16.27 9.97 -29.69
CA SER A 227 16.77 11.12 -28.93
C SER A 227 15.78 12.29 -28.77
N ASP A 228 14.79 12.39 -29.67
CA ASP A 228 13.73 13.38 -29.64
C ASP A 228 12.53 12.97 -28.75
N THR A 229 12.56 11.76 -28.20
CA THR A 229 11.51 11.22 -27.33
C THR A 229 11.37 12.06 -26.05
N ARG A 230 10.13 12.31 -25.64
CA ARG A 230 9.80 12.92 -24.34
C ARG A 230 9.43 11.85 -23.34
N ALA A 231 9.61 12.15 -22.04
CA ALA A 231 9.28 11.24 -20.96
C ALA A 231 7.82 10.73 -21.00
N GLU A 232 6.89 11.54 -21.51
CA GLU A 232 5.48 11.14 -21.58
C GLU A 232 5.19 9.99 -22.57
N ALA A 233 6.11 9.71 -23.50
CA ALA A 233 5.99 8.60 -24.46
C ALA A 233 6.59 7.28 -23.93
N LEU A 234 7.34 7.30 -22.83
CA LEU A 234 8.00 6.11 -22.29
C LEU A 234 7.02 5.23 -21.50
N THR A 235 7.02 3.94 -21.78
CA THR A 235 6.36 2.93 -20.96
C THR A 235 7.12 2.70 -19.65
N GLN A 236 6.49 2.00 -18.70
CA GLN A 236 7.15 1.59 -17.48
C GLN A 236 8.34 0.67 -17.79
N GLU A 237 8.17 -0.24 -18.73
CA GLU A 237 9.21 -1.15 -19.20
C GLU A 237 10.39 -0.39 -19.83
N ASP A 238 10.14 0.69 -20.56
CA ASP A 238 11.22 1.52 -21.13
C ASP A 238 12.05 2.21 -20.02
N PHE A 239 11.40 2.71 -18.97
CA PHE A 239 12.11 3.27 -17.82
C PHE A 239 12.92 2.21 -17.05
N ILE A 240 12.42 0.97 -16.95
CA ILE A 240 13.16 -0.14 -16.33
C ILE A 240 14.40 -0.46 -17.16
N LYS A 241 14.26 -0.67 -18.48
CA LYS A 241 15.40 -0.93 -19.38
C LYS A 241 16.43 0.19 -19.33
N LEU A 242 15.98 1.45 -19.35
CA LEU A 242 16.85 2.62 -19.24
C LEU A 242 17.65 2.60 -17.93
N THR A 243 17.03 2.18 -16.84
CA THR A 243 17.70 2.08 -15.53
C THR A 243 18.75 0.97 -15.52
N GLU A 244 18.47 -0.19 -16.12
CA GLU A 244 19.39 -1.33 -16.18
C GLU A 244 20.67 -1.04 -16.98
N VAL A 245 20.57 -0.20 -18.00
CA VAL A 245 21.73 0.20 -18.83
C VAL A 245 22.37 1.53 -18.40
N TRP A 246 21.87 2.14 -17.33
CA TRP A 246 22.35 3.43 -16.86
C TRP A 246 23.74 3.29 -16.19
N PRO A 247 24.70 4.19 -16.47
CA PRO A 247 26.00 4.16 -15.81
C PRO A 247 25.82 4.46 -14.31
N ILE A 248 26.35 3.56 -13.46
CA ILE A 248 26.39 3.68 -11.99
C ILE A 248 27.67 4.39 -11.56
#